data_AF-A0A7Y9PDY6-F1
#
_entry.id   AF-A0A7Y9PDY6-F1
#
_cell.length_a   1.000
_cell.length_b   1.000
_cell.length_c   1.000
_cell.angle_alpha   90.00
_cell.angle_beta   90.00
_cell.angle_gamma   90.00
#
_symmetry.space_group_name_H-M   'P 1'
#
loop_
_entity.id
_entity.type
_entity.pdbx_description
1 polymer ?
#
loop_
_entity_poly.entity_id
_entity_poly.type
_entity_poly.pdbx_seq_one_letter_code
_entity_poly.pdbx_strand_id
1 'polypeptide(L)'
;MRRYTKVLAAIACLVAILLVWGIYGLFHGYFDHGQFEVKQVQWSSSKQVAILAERSDQEALGGLTYFVVIGNHLLSPAKLRHAYYSNAVVFAATNTCLTLHWESPNRLVVACNGSYLDQEYIDVEKRQSGEIAISYVNISPNMAKHFAP
;
A
#
# COMPACT_ATOMS: atom_id res chain seq x y z
N MET A 1 42.73 16.73 23.12
CA MET A 1 42.32 16.03 21.88
C MET A 1 41.42 14.82 22.13
N ARG A 2 41.79 13.84 22.97
CA ARG A 2 41.03 12.58 23.17
C ARG A 2 39.58 12.71 23.70
N ARG A 3 39.22 13.81 24.38
CA ARG A 3 37.84 14.08 24.84
C ARG A 3 36.94 14.64 23.73
N TYR A 4 37.48 15.54 22.90
CA TYR A 4 36.74 16.13 21.77
C TYR A 4 36.38 15.10 20.71
N THR A 5 37.27 14.16 20.41
CA THR A 5 36.97 13.04 19.49
C THR A 5 35.89 12.11 20.04
N LYS A 6 35.84 11.86 21.35
CA LYS A 6 34.75 11.06 21.96
C LYS A 6 33.40 11.78 21.90
N VAL A 7 33.39 13.09 22.15
CA VAL A 7 32.18 13.92 22.06
C VAL A 7 31.67 13.98 20.61
N LEU A 8 32.56 14.23 19.64
CA LEU A 8 32.21 14.22 18.21
C LEU A 8 31.69 12.85 17.76
N ALA A 9 32.31 11.75 18.21
CA ALA A 9 31.82 10.41 17.90
C ALA A 9 30.44 10.13 18.50
N ALA A 10 30.19 10.58 19.74
CA ALA A 10 28.88 10.44 20.39
C ALA A 10 27.80 11.26 19.65
N ILE A 11 28.11 12.49 19.23
CA ILE A 11 27.20 13.33 18.45
C ILE A 11 26.91 12.69 17.09
N ALA A 12 27.94 12.23 16.38
CA ALA A 12 27.77 11.56 15.09
C ALA A 12 26.89 10.30 15.22
N CYS A 13 27.05 9.52 16.30
CA CYS A 13 26.22 8.35 16.58
C CYS A 13 24.76 8.74 16.85
N LEU A 14 24.52 9.78 17.66
CA LEU A 14 23.16 10.30 17.91
C LEU A 14 22.48 10.79 16.62
N VAL A 15 23.20 11.53 15.79
CA VAL A 15 22.68 12.00 14.49
C VAL A 15 22.33 10.81 13.59
N ALA A 16 23.20 9.80 13.52
CA ALA A 16 22.91 8.59 12.74
C ALA A 16 21.66 7.86 13.24
N ILE A 17 21.49 7.71 14.56
CA ILE A 17 20.28 7.11 15.14
C ILE A 17 19.03 7.91 14.74
N LEU A 18 19.06 9.24 14.92
CA LEU A 18 17.92 10.09 14.57
C LEU A 18 17.57 10.01 13.07
N LEU A 19 18.57 9.95 12.19
CA LEU A 19 18.35 9.77 10.76
C LEU A 19 17.71 8.41 10.45
N VAL A 20 18.15 7.32 11.10
CA VAL A 20 17.54 5.99 10.93
C VAL A 20 16.08 6.01 11.37
N TRP A 21 15.76 6.62 12.52
CA TRP A 21 14.38 6.76 12.98
C TRP A 21 13.53 7.64 12.06
N GLY A 22 14.09 8.74 11.55
CA GLY A 22 13.41 9.61 10.58
C GLY A 22 13.09 8.89 9.27
N ILE A 23 14.07 8.16 8.71
CA ILE A 23 13.88 7.32 7.53
C ILE A 23 12.83 6.25 7.80
N TYR A 24 12.93 5.55 8.93
CA TYR A 24 11.95 4.54 9.33
C TYR A 24 10.54 5.13 9.37
N GLY A 25 10.36 6.31 9.98
CA GLY A 25 9.04 6.92 10.02
C GLY A 25 8.51 7.43 8.69
N LEU A 26 9.40 7.85 7.79
CA LEU A 26 9.02 8.22 6.42
C LEU A 26 8.47 7.02 5.65
N PHE A 27 9.13 5.86 5.74
CA PHE A 27 8.75 4.64 5.01
C PHE A 27 7.64 3.83 5.69
N HIS A 28 7.16 4.20 6.87
CA HIS A 28 6.04 3.52 7.55
C HIS A 28 4.79 4.41 7.70
N GLY A 29 4.80 5.58 7.06
CA GLY A 29 3.67 6.51 7.07
C GLY A 29 3.44 7.23 8.40
N TYR A 30 4.42 7.30 9.31
CA TYR A 30 4.22 8.06 10.57
C TYR A 30 4.05 9.56 10.35
N PHE A 31 4.59 10.07 9.24
CA PHE A 31 4.43 11.47 8.81
C PHE A 31 3.29 11.66 7.81
N ASP A 32 2.55 10.59 7.48
CA ASP A 32 1.38 10.70 6.61
C ASP A 32 0.15 11.11 7.43
N HIS A 33 -0.32 12.32 7.15
CA HIS A 33 -1.53 12.90 7.73
C HIS A 33 -2.77 12.68 6.87
N GLY A 34 -2.64 11.98 5.75
CA GLY A 34 -3.74 11.54 4.91
C GLY A 34 -4.78 10.74 5.69
N GLN A 35 -6.02 10.87 5.22
CA GLN A 35 -7.16 10.10 5.71
C GLN A 35 -7.19 8.75 5.00
N PHE A 36 -7.50 7.71 5.75
CA PHE A 36 -7.59 6.34 5.27
C PHE A 36 -8.99 5.81 5.54
N GLU A 37 -9.74 5.54 4.49
CA GLU A 37 -11.12 5.10 4.58
C GLU A 37 -11.34 3.78 3.83
N VAL A 38 -12.12 2.88 4.41
CA VAL A 38 -12.54 1.64 3.75
C VAL A 38 -13.73 1.95 2.83
N LYS A 39 -13.61 1.62 1.54
CA LYS A 39 -14.68 1.79 0.55
C LYS A 39 -15.42 0.49 0.27
N GLN A 40 -14.71 -0.64 0.28
CA GLN A 40 -15.30 -1.96 0.10
C GLN A 40 -14.58 -2.99 0.96
N VAL A 41 -15.34 -3.94 1.48
CA VAL A 41 -14.85 -5.13 2.16
C VAL A 41 -15.51 -6.34 1.55
N GLN A 42 -14.73 -7.38 1.30
CA GLN A 42 -15.31 -8.65 0.90
C GLN A 42 -14.55 -9.83 1.50
N TRP A 43 -15.32 -10.75 2.06
CA TRP A 43 -14.81 -11.99 2.63
C TRP A 43 -14.86 -13.10 1.60
N SER A 44 -13.79 -13.87 1.53
CA SER A 44 -13.75 -15.18 0.88
C SER A 44 -14.39 -16.24 1.77
N SER A 45 -14.72 -17.39 1.20
CA SER A 45 -15.17 -18.56 1.94
C SER A 45 -14.09 -19.19 2.84
N SER A 46 -12.80 -18.89 2.62
CA SER A 46 -11.66 -19.31 3.46
C SER A 46 -11.35 -18.36 4.61
N LYS A 47 -12.22 -17.36 4.87
CA LYS A 47 -12.05 -16.31 5.90
C LYS A 47 -10.89 -15.33 5.64
N GLN A 48 -10.37 -15.27 4.43
CA GLN A 48 -9.56 -14.13 3.98
C GLN A 48 -10.48 -12.95 3.65
N VAL A 49 -10.02 -11.73 3.90
CA VAL A 49 -10.72 -10.49 3.57
C VAL A 49 -9.90 -9.67 2.59
N ALA A 50 -10.55 -9.21 1.53
CA ALA A 50 -10.03 -8.17 0.65
C ALA A 50 -10.67 -6.84 1.03
N ILE A 51 -9.85 -5.81 1.16
CA ILE A 51 -10.27 -4.47 1.57
C ILE A 51 -9.81 -3.50 0.49
N LEU A 52 -10.77 -2.78 -0.10
CA LEU A 52 -10.50 -1.61 -0.92
C LEU A 52 -10.57 -0.39 0.00
N ALA A 53 -9.47 0.35 0.05
CA ALA A 53 -9.36 1.56 0.83
C ALA A 53 -8.95 2.74 -0.05
N GLU A 54 -9.26 3.93 0.43
CA GLU A 54 -8.87 5.20 -0.15
C GLU A 54 -7.90 5.89 0.81
N ARG A 55 -6.80 6.40 0.25
CA ARG A 55 -5.96 7.43 0.86
C ARG A 55 -6.32 8.76 0.22
N SER A 56 -6.69 9.73 1.04
CA SER A 56 -6.94 11.11 0.61
C SER A 56 -6.13 12.10 1.43
N ASP A 57 -5.47 13.03 0.75
CA ASP A 57 -4.89 14.20 1.37
C ASP A 57 -5.95 15.29 1.36
N GLN A 58 -6.31 15.84 2.52
CA GLN A 58 -7.29 16.94 2.60
C GLN A 58 -6.78 18.28 2.02
N GLU A 59 -5.59 18.28 1.42
CA GLU A 59 -5.00 19.44 0.76
C GLU A 59 -5.37 19.42 -0.73
N ALA A 60 -5.77 20.58 -1.25
CA ALA A 60 -6.41 20.77 -2.57
C ALA A 60 -5.58 20.33 -3.80
N LEU A 61 -4.40 19.75 -3.61
CA LEU A 61 -3.47 19.30 -4.65
C LEU A 61 -2.99 17.85 -4.45
N GLY A 62 -3.42 17.15 -3.39
CA GLY A 62 -3.04 15.76 -3.14
C GLY A 62 -4.01 14.77 -3.79
N GLY A 63 -3.46 13.82 -4.57
CA GLY A 63 -4.25 12.86 -5.33
C GLY A 63 -4.97 11.83 -4.47
N LEU A 64 -6.20 11.47 -4.87
CA LEU A 64 -6.89 10.30 -4.32
C LEU A 64 -6.18 9.05 -4.79
N THR A 65 -5.79 8.18 -3.86
CA THR A 65 -5.23 6.86 -4.18
C THR A 65 -6.12 5.78 -3.61
N TYR A 66 -6.58 4.87 -4.45
CA TYR A 66 -7.33 3.68 -4.06
C TYR A 66 -6.37 2.51 -4.02
N PHE A 67 -6.42 1.71 -2.97
CA PHE A 67 -5.53 0.58 -2.81
C PHE A 67 -6.24 -0.62 -2.20
N VAL A 68 -5.73 -1.80 -2.56
CA VAL A 68 -6.27 -3.09 -2.16
C VAL A 68 -5.27 -3.78 -1.25
N VAL A 69 -5.78 -4.28 -0.11
CA VAL A 69 -5.03 -5.12 0.82
C VAL A 69 -5.81 -6.40 1.10
N ILE A 70 -5.07 -7.49 1.30
CA ILE A 70 -5.64 -8.79 1.66
C ILE A 70 -5.14 -9.16 3.05
N GLY A 71 -6.05 -9.63 3.91
CA GLY A 71 -5.71 -10.05 5.26
C GLY A 71 -6.71 -11.04 5.83
N ASN A 72 -6.69 -11.22 7.15
CA ASN A 72 -7.56 -12.13 7.89
C ASN A 72 -8.52 -11.40 8.84
N HIS A 73 -8.49 -10.07 8.87
CA HIS A 73 -9.37 -9.24 9.70
C HIS A 73 -9.51 -7.84 9.09
N LEU A 74 -10.55 -7.11 9.51
CA LEU A 74 -10.72 -5.71 9.14
C LEU A 74 -9.60 -4.85 9.73
N LEU A 75 -9.07 -3.94 8.93
CA LEU A 75 -8.02 -3.03 9.34
C LEU A 75 -8.62 -1.70 9.80
N SER A 76 -8.12 -1.17 10.92
CA SER A 76 -8.41 0.20 11.34
C SER A 76 -7.69 1.20 10.43
N PRO A 77 -8.08 2.48 10.39
CA PRO A 77 -7.40 3.50 9.60
C PRO A 77 -5.88 3.57 9.83
N ALA A 78 -5.43 3.44 11.08
CA ALA A 78 -4.00 3.41 11.40
C ALA A 78 -3.28 2.17 10.82
N LYS A 79 -3.94 1.01 10.82
CA LYS A 79 -3.41 -0.21 10.19
C LYS A 79 -3.44 -0.11 8.67
N LEU A 80 -4.44 0.54 8.08
CA LEU A 80 -4.50 0.81 6.64
C LEU A 80 -3.36 1.72 6.20
N ARG A 81 -3.07 2.78 6.96
CA ARG A 81 -1.90 3.64 6.73
C ARG A 81 -0.60 2.84 6.74
N HIS A 82 -0.40 2.04 7.78
CA HIS A 82 0.80 1.20 7.84
C HIS A 82 0.86 0.20 6.67
N ALA A 83 -0.27 -0.40 6.30
CA ALA A 83 -0.34 -1.32 5.18
C ALA A 83 0.01 -0.65 3.86
N TYR A 84 -0.48 0.59 3.62
CA TYR A 84 -0.24 1.38 2.41
C TYR A 84 1.26 1.61 2.15
N TYR A 85 2.03 1.89 3.19
CA TYR A 85 3.49 2.08 3.09
C TYR A 85 4.30 0.77 3.19
N SER A 86 3.65 -0.38 3.13
CA SER A 86 4.30 -1.69 3.27
C SER A 86 4.09 -2.55 2.02
N ASN A 87 4.75 -3.70 1.99
CA ASN A 87 4.51 -4.72 0.97
C ASN A 87 3.14 -5.41 1.08
N ALA A 88 2.23 -4.97 1.95
CA ALA A 88 0.88 -5.55 2.08
C ALA A 88 -0.07 -5.13 0.96
N VAL A 89 0.19 -3.99 0.30
CA VAL A 89 -0.63 -3.53 -0.84
C VAL A 89 -0.46 -4.49 -2.01
N VAL A 90 -1.58 -4.95 -2.56
CA VAL A 90 -1.61 -5.83 -3.73
C VAL A 90 -2.00 -5.11 -5.02
N PHE A 91 -2.69 -3.99 -4.88
CA PHE A 91 -3.03 -3.11 -6.00
C PHE A 91 -3.16 -1.68 -5.50
N ALA A 92 -2.71 -0.69 -6.26
CA ALA A 92 -2.93 0.73 -5.97
C ALA A 92 -3.06 1.53 -7.27
N ALA A 93 -4.04 2.43 -7.32
CA ALA A 93 -4.31 3.27 -8.47
C ALA A 93 -5.01 4.59 -8.09
N THR A 94 -4.87 5.61 -8.94
CA THR A 94 -5.53 6.92 -8.75
C THR A 94 -6.92 6.98 -9.41
N ASN A 95 -7.75 5.93 -9.27
CA ASN A 95 -9.07 5.84 -9.91
C ASN A 95 -10.12 5.21 -8.98
N THR A 96 -11.36 5.73 -9.03
CA THR A 96 -12.49 5.37 -8.16
C THR A 96 -13.29 4.15 -8.64
N CYS A 97 -13.03 3.65 -9.86
CA CYS A 97 -13.84 2.59 -10.47
C CYS A 97 -13.67 1.19 -9.86
N LEU A 98 -12.78 1.02 -8.87
CA LEU A 98 -12.35 -0.29 -8.39
C LEU A 98 -13.45 -1.00 -7.61
N THR A 99 -13.56 -2.30 -7.87
CA THR A 99 -14.42 -3.23 -7.15
C THR A 99 -13.72 -4.57 -6.93
N LEU A 100 -14.11 -5.25 -5.86
CA LEU A 100 -13.54 -6.52 -5.42
C LEU A 100 -14.56 -7.65 -5.49
N HIS A 101 -14.14 -8.78 -6.06
CA HIS A 101 -14.89 -10.03 -5.98
C HIS A 101 -14.00 -11.26 -5.77
N TRP A 102 -14.30 -12.09 -4.78
CA TRP A 102 -13.72 -13.42 -4.62
C TRP A 102 -14.41 -14.41 -5.56
N GLU A 103 -13.69 -14.84 -6.60
CA GLU A 103 -14.16 -15.91 -7.49
C GLU A 103 -14.03 -17.30 -6.83
N SER A 104 -13.03 -17.46 -5.96
CA SER A 104 -12.80 -18.69 -5.20
C SER A 104 -12.14 -18.38 -3.84
N PRO A 105 -11.97 -19.37 -2.94
CA PRO A 105 -11.36 -19.13 -1.63
C PRO A 105 -9.93 -18.54 -1.70
N ASN A 106 -9.23 -18.74 -2.82
CA ASN A 106 -7.85 -18.33 -3.05
C ASN A 106 -7.70 -17.50 -4.33
N ARG A 107 -8.79 -16.97 -4.88
CA ARG A 107 -8.74 -16.14 -6.09
C ARG A 107 -9.55 -14.85 -5.91
N LEU A 108 -8.84 -13.74 -5.86
CA LEU A 108 -9.42 -12.40 -5.82
C LEU A 108 -9.45 -11.82 -7.23
N VAL A 109 -10.56 -11.21 -7.60
CA VAL A 109 -10.73 -10.40 -8.79
C VAL A 109 -10.79 -8.94 -8.37
N VAL A 110 -9.93 -8.12 -8.95
CA VAL A 110 -9.97 -6.66 -8.87
C VAL A 110 -10.45 -6.15 -10.23
N ALA A 111 -11.60 -5.49 -10.25
CA ALA A 111 -12.22 -5.02 -11.48
C ALA A 111 -12.40 -3.51 -11.45
N CYS A 112 -12.22 -2.86 -12.60
CA CYS A 112 -12.64 -1.48 -12.81
C CYS A 112 -14.04 -1.48 -13.47
N ASN A 113 -15.04 -1.01 -12.72
CA ASN A 113 -16.40 -0.82 -13.24
C ASN A 113 -16.48 0.53 -13.95
N GLY A 114 -16.45 0.49 -15.29
CA GLY A 114 -16.47 1.69 -16.11
C GLY A 114 -15.58 1.52 -17.33
N SER A 115 -14.68 2.47 -17.55
CA SER A 115 -13.67 2.43 -18.60
C SER A 115 -12.49 1.53 -18.20
N TYR A 116 -11.72 1.12 -19.20
CA TYR A 116 -10.43 0.47 -18.98
C TYR A 116 -9.49 1.37 -18.18
N LEU A 117 -8.81 0.82 -17.18
CA LEU A 117 -7.80 1.52 -16.38
C LEU A 117 -6.41 1.35 -17.00
N ASP A 118 -5.86 2.43 -17.53
CA ASP A 118 -4.53 2.43 -18.14
C ASP A 118 -3.40 2.31 -17.10
N GLN A 119 -2.26 1.76 -17.54
CA GLN A 119 -1.10 1.49 -16.69
C GLN A 119 -0.53 2.74 -16.01
N GLU A 120 -0.67 3.91 -16.64
CA GLU A 120 -0.15 5.19 -16.12
C GLU A 120 -0.80 5.61 -14.80
N TYR A 121 -1.96 5.05 -14.47
CA TYR A 121 -2.68 5.30 -13.22
C TYR A 121 -2.47 4.21 -12.17
N ILE A 122 -1.59 3.23 -12.41
CA ILE A 122 -1.37 2.07 -11.55
C ILE A 122 0.01 2.14 -10.91
N ASP A 123 0.03 2.33 -9.58
CA ASP A 123 1.27 2.41 -8.80
C ASP A 123 1.77 1.02 -8.38
N VAL A 124 0.84 0.10 -8.09
CA VAL A 124 1.14 -1.25 -7.62
C VAL A 124 0.18 -2.24 -8.28
N GLU A 125 0.73 -3.37 -8.78
CA GLU A 125 -0.06 -4.48 -9.33
C GLU A 125 0.63 -5.81 -9.04
N LYS A 126 0.08 -6.59 -8.10
CA LYS A 126 0.58 -7.93 -7.75
C LYS A 126 -0.34 -8.99 -8.32
N ARG A 127 0.25 -9.98 -8.97
CA ARG A 127 -0.51 -11.17 -9.45
C ARG A 127 -0.78 -12.19 -8.35
N GLN A 128 -0.09 -12.09 -7.22
CA GLN A 128 -0.18 -13.04 -6.12
C GLN A 128 0.15 -12.38 -4.77
N SER A 129 -0.54 -12.84 -3.72
CA SER A 129 -0.23 -12.52 -2.32
C SER A 129 -0.35 -13.79 -1.48
N GLY A 130 0.79 -14.36 -1.05
CA GLY A 130 0.81 -15.69 -0.43
C GLY A 130 0.21 -16.74 -1.38
N GLU A 131 -0.81 -17.47 -0.92
CA GLU A 131 -1.52 -18.48 -1.73
C GLU A 131 -2.69 -17.92 -2.55
N ILE A 132 -2.87 -16.60 -2.56
CA ILE A 132 -4.01 -15.94 -3.18
C ILE A 132 -3.60 -15.41 -4.55
N ALA A 133 -4.22 -15.94 -5.60
CA ALA A 133 -4.07 -15.44 -6.96
C ALA A 133 -4.95 -14.20 -7.16
N ILE A 134 -4.41 -13.19 -7.86
CA ILE A 134 -5.11 -11.93 -8.13
C ILE A 134 -5.29 -11.80 -9.63
N SER A 135 -6.54 -11.61 -10.05
CA SER A 135 -6.93 -11.41 -11.44
C SER A 135 -7.49 -10.01 -11.63
N TYR A 136 -7.24 -9.43 -12.80
CA TYR A 136 -7.62 -8.06 -13.11
C TYR A 136 -8.58 -8.03 -14.30
N VAL A 137 -9.65 -7.24 -14.18
CA VAL A 137 -10.67 -7.08 -15.22
C VAL A 137 -10.83 -5.59 -15.55
N ASN A 138 -10.79 -5.26 -16.85
CA ASN A 138 -10.79 -3.87 -17.35
C ASN A 138 -9.65 -3.01 -16.78
N ILE A 139 -8.51 -3.63 -16.51
CA ILE A 139 -7.31 -2.97 -16.00
C ILE A 139 -6.16 -3.44 -16.87
N SER A 140 -5.30 -2.50 -17.29
CA SER A 140 -4.16 -2.81 -18.12
C SER A 140 -3.25 -3.81 -17.43
N PRO A 141 -2.90 -4.93 -18.09
CA PRO A 141 -1.91 -5.83 -17.54
C PRO A 141 -0.57 -5.09 -17.50
N ASN A 142 0.11 -5.11 -16.35
CA ASN A 142 1.47 -4.60 -16.30
C ASN A 142 2.35 -5.36 -17.31
N MET A 143 2.76 -4.66 -18.37
CA MET A 143 3.74 -5.13 -19.35
C MET A 143 5.16 -4.63 -19.06
N ALA A 144 5.41 -3.95 -17.93
CA ALA A 144 6.72 -3.41 -17.57
C ALA A 144 7.58 -4.42 -16.79
N LYS A 145 8.73 -4.73 -17.39
CA LYS A 145 9.90 -5.53 -16.97
C LYS A 145 9.98 -5.96 -15.50
N HIS A 146 10.17 -7.27 -15.33
CA HIS A 146 10.74 -7.87 -14.12
C HIS A 146 11.91 -7.02 -13.58
N PHE A 147 11.73 -6.47 -12.39
CA PHE A 147 12.87 -6.22 -11.52
C PHE A 147 13.24 -7.57 -10.91
N ALA A 148 14.34 -8.12 -11.43
CA ALA A 148 15.09 -9.17 -10.76
C ALA A 148 15.55 -8.65 -9.37
N PRO A 149 15.73 -9.57 -8.39
CA PRO A 149 15.97 -9.24 -6.97
C PRO A 149 17.16 -8.32 -6.72
#